data_AF-A0A0N0JTN5-F1
#
_entry.id   AF-A0A0N0JTN5-F1
#
_cell.length_a   1.000
_cell.length_b   1.000
_cell.length_c   1.000
_cell.angle_alpha   90.00
_cell.angle_beta   90.00
_cell.angle_gamma   90.00
#
_symmetry.space_group_name_H-M   'P 1'
#
loop_
_entity.id
_entity.type
_entity.pdbx_description
1 polymer ?
#
loop_
_entity_poly.entity_id
_entity_poly.type
_entity_poly.pdbx_seq_one_letter_code
_entity_poly.pdbx_strand_id
1 'polypeptide(L)'
;MRGDVALFAAVIEKVAVSPEDPVEFAFEEVASRFDKKLLRLHRNGRSERGIIVLDKSTMETRLQALATEFRFQGHRAGRLHNLADVPFFVDSKASRLVQYADLVAYALWRHFEKQDSEFFDIIKNDFDQEGGVVHGLLVKTVG
;
A
#
# COMPACT_ATOMS: atom_id res chain seq x y z
N MET A 1 -6.83 2.71 -15.33
CA MET A 1 -5.79 1.84 -15.92
C MET A 1 -6.45 0.55 -16.46
N ARG A 2 -6.01 -0.03 -17.57
CA ARG A 2 -6.45 -1.38 -18.03
C ARG A 2 -5.23 -2.30 -18.07
N GLY A 3 -5.20 -3.37 -17.28
CA GLY A 3 -4.10 -4.32 -17.16
C GLY A 3 -3.92 -4.86 -15.72
N ASP A 4 -2.86 -5.63 -15.49
CA ASP A 4 -2.40 -6.22 -14.20
C ASP A 4 -2.08 -5.18 -13.09
N VAL A 5 -2.47 -3.91 -13.27
CA VAL A 5 -2.19 -2.82 -12.34
C VAL A 5 -3.35 -2.65 -11.38
N ALA A 6 -3.04 -2.47 -10.10
CA ALA A 6 -4.01 -2.17 -9.06
C ALA A 6 -3.43 -1.16 -8.08
N LEU A 7 -4.27 -0.26 -7.57
CA LEU A 7 -3.92 0.69 -6.54
C LEU A 7 -4.15 0.10 -5.15
N PHE A 8 -3.22 0.41 -4.25
CA PHE A 8 -3.29 0.14 -2.82
C PHE A 8 -2.96 1.43 -2.07
N ALA A 9 -3.79 1.82 -1.11
CA ALA A 9 -3.60 3.02 -0.32
C ALA A 9 -4.26 2.93 1.06
N ALA A 10 -3.70 3.67 2.00
CA ALA A 10 -4.25 3.86 3.34
C ALA A 10 -4.35 5.36 3.65
N VAL A 11 -5.54 5.81 4.05
CA VAL A 11 -5.83 7.17 4.51
C VAL A 11 -6.10 7.09 6.00
N ILE A 12 -5.24 7.71 6.79
CA ILE A 12 -5.21 7.51 8.25
C ILE A 12 -5.23 8.86 8.95
N GLU A 13 -6.23 9.05 9.79
CA GLU A 13 -6.23 10.11 10.78
C GLU A 13 -5.32 9.70 11.95
N LYS A 14 -4.30 10.51 12.25
CA LYS A 14 -3.23 10.13 13.19
C LYS A 14 -3.75 9.74 14.58
N VAL A 15 -4.80 10.41 15.06
CA VAL A 15 -5.42 10.12 16.36
C VAL A 15 -6.16 8.77 16.38
N ALA A 16 -6.61 8.26 15.23
CA ALA A 16 -7.35 7.01 15.12
C ALA A 16 -6.46 5.75 15.27
N VAL A 17 -5.14 5.92 15.21
CA VAL A 17 -4.15 4.84 15.35
C VAL A 17 -3.20 5.06 16.53
N SER A 18 -3.29 6.18 17.23
CA SER A 18 -2.48 6.44 18.42
C SER A 18 -2.72 5.35 19.49
N PRO A 19 -1.66 4.82 20.14
CA PRO A 19 -0.27 5.29 20.14
C PRO A 19 0.64 4.69 19.04
N GLU A 20 0.10 3.91 18.10
CA GLU A 20 0.87 3.32 16.99
C GLU A 20 1.37 4.41 16.03
N ASP A 21 2.51 4.16 15.36
CA ASP A 21 3.03 5.08 14.35
C ASP A 21 2.18 4.98 13.06
N PRO A 22 1.61 6.10 12.56
CA PRO A 22 0.73 6.05 11.39
C PRO A 22 1.41 5.57 10.11
N VAL A 23 2.72 5.78 9.95
CA VAL A 23 3.47 5.33 8.77
C VAL A 23 3.68 3.82 8.81
N GLU A 24 4.02 3.28 9.99
CA GLU A 24 4.13 1.83 10.17
C GLU A 24 2.79 1.14 9.92
N PHE A 25 1.71 1.67 10.50
CA PHE A 25 0.36 1.15 10.28
C PHE A 25 -0.05 1.20 8.80
N ALA A 26 0.23 2.32 8.11
CA ALA A 26 -0.03 2.45 6.68
C ALA A 26 0.73 1.40 5.87
N PHE A 27 2.02 1.22 6.19
CA PHE A 27 2.88 0.25 5.51
C PHE A 27 2.39 -1.18 5.72
N GLU A 28 2.01 -1.56 6.94
CA GLU A 28 1.44 -2.88 7.25
C GLU A 28 0.19 -3.17 6.42
N GLU A 29 -0.75 -2.23 6.39
CA GLU A 29 -2.01 -2.39 5.69
C GLU A 29 -1.82 -2.50 4.17
N VAL A 30 -1.00 -1.63 3.58
CA VAL A 30 -0.68 -1.67 2.14
C VAL A 30 0.06 -2.97 1.78
N ALA A 31 1.06 -3.36 2.57
CA ALA A 31 1.82 -4.59 2.33
C ALA A 31 0.94 -5.84 2.47
N SER A 32 0.04 -5.89 3.46
CA SER A 32 -0.92 -6.99 3.65
C SER A 32 -1.87 -7.12 2.46
N ARG A 33 -2.39 -6.00 1.93
CA ARG A 33 -3.28 -6.03 0.76
C ARG A 33 -2.56 -6.46 -0.51
N PHE A 34 -1.32 -6.01 -0.69
CA PHE A 34 -0.48 -6.48 -1.78
C PHE A 34 -0.21 -7.99 -1.70
N ASP A 35 0.16 -8.51 -0.53
CA ASP A 35 0.37 -9.96 -0.32
C ASP A 35 -0.90 -10.78 -0.60
N LYS A 36 -2.07 -10.29 -0.18
CA LYS A 36 -3.37 -10.92 -0.50
C LYS A 36 -3.65 -10.94 -2.01
N LYS A 37 -3.30 -9.87 -2.74
CA LYS A 37 -3.40 -9.86 -4.21
C LYS A 37 -2.50 -10.94 -4.84
N LEU A 38 -1.26 -11.05 -4.38
CA LEU A 38 -0.33 -12.08 -4.86
C LEU A 38 -0.85 -13.49 -4.56
N LEU A 39 -1.42 -13.72 -3.37
CA LEU A 39 -2.05 -15.00 -3.02
C LEU A 39 -3.21 -15.36 -3.98
N ARG A 40 -4.00 -14.39 -4.41
CA ARG A 40 -5.06 -14.61 -5.42
C ARG A 40 -4.50 -14.94 -6.80
N LEU A 41 -3.44 -14.24 -7.21
CA LEU A 41 -2.75 -14.56 -8.45
C LEU A 41 -2.19 -15.99 -8.39
N HIS A 42 -1.58 -16.38 -7.27
CA HIS A 42 -1.07 -17.74 -7.04
C HIS A 42 -2.17 -18.80 -7.18
N ARG A 43 -3.34 -18.57 -6.55
CA ARG A 43 -4.51 -19.45 -6.68
C ARG A 43 -5.03 -19.57 -8.12
N ASN A 44 -4.76 -18.56 -8.96
CA ASN A 44 -5.09 -18.55 -10.38
C ASN A 44 -3.93 -19.04 -11.28
N GLY A 45 -2.93 -19.71 -10.71
CA GLY A 45 -1.80 -20.31 -11.44
C GLY A 45 -0.60 -19.37 -11.66
N ARG A 46 -0.65 -18.13 -11.15
CA ARG A 46 0.43 -17.13 -11.26
C ARG A 46 1.20 -17.01 -9.95
N SER A 47 2.28 -17.79 -9.83
CA SER A 47 3.04 -17.96 -8.58
C SER A 47 4.28 -17.06 -8.46
N GLU A 48 4.33 -15.97 -9.23
CA GLU A 48 5.40 -14.97 -9.15
C GLU A 48 5.40 -14.29 -7.77
N ARG A 49 6.60 -14.02 -7.24
CA ARG A 49 6.74 -13.26 -5.99
C ARG A 49 6.76 -11.77 -6.25
N GLY A 50 6.20 -11.00 -5.32
CA GLY A 50 6.15 -9.54 -5.40
C GLY A 50 7.42 -8.87 -4.87
N ILE A 51 7.67 -7.66 -5.34
CA ILE A 51 8.73 -6.77 -4.85
C ILE A 51 8.08 -5.46 -4.42
N ILE A 52 8.48 -4.95 -3.26
CA ILE A 52 8.08 -3.61 -2.79
C ILE A 52 9.22 -2.64 -3.10
N VAL A 53 8.89 -1.53 -3.77
CA VAL A 53 9.82 -0.45 -4.08
C VAL A 53 9.24 0.83 -3.49
N LEU A 54 10.03 1.52 -2.67
CA LEU A 54 9.64 2.75 -1.96
C LEU A 54 10.52 3.92 -2.40
N ASP A 55 10.01 5.14 -2.28
CA ASP A 55 10.85 6.33 -2.37
C ASP A 55 11.81 6.38 -1.17
N LYS A 56 12.97 6.99 -1.37
CA LYS A 56 13.89 7.31 -0.28
C LYS A 56 13.18 8.16 0.77
N SER A 57 13.30 7.73 2.01
CA SER A 57 12.69 8.38 3.17
C SER A 57 13.63 8.33 4.36
N THR A 58 13.51 9.28 5.28
CA THR A 58 14.21 9.22 6.58
C THR A 58 13.80 8.01 7.41
N MET A 59 12.69 7.35 7.06
CA MET A 59 12.17 6.14 7.72
C MET A 59 12.64 4.83 7.08
N GLU A 60 13.57 4.87 6.11
CA GLU A 60 14.04 3.70 5.36
C GLU A 60 14.46 2.53 6.27
N THR A 61 15.37 2.75 7.22
CA THR A 61 15.85 1.70 8.13
C THR A 61 14.72 1.09 8.96
N ARG A 62 13.74 1.91 9.37
CA ARG A 62 12.60 1.48 10.16
C ARG A 62 11.64 0.62 9.34
N LEU A 63 11.33 1.04 8.11
CA LEU A 63 10.48 0.28 7.19
C LEU A 63 11.14 -1.05 6.75
N GLN A 64 12.46 -1.08 6.59
CA GLN A 64 13.20 -2.31 6.33
C GLN A 64 13.12 -3.28 7.51
N ALA A 65 13.33 -2.78 8.74
CA ALA A 65 13.20 -3.59 9.95
C ALA A 65 11.78 -4.15 10.09
N LEU A 66 10.76 -3.31 9.92
CA LEU A 66 9.35 -3.69 9.98
C LEU A 66 8.99 -4.76 8.93
N ALA A 67 9.40 -4.58 7.68
CA ALA A 67 9.16 -5.58 6.63
C ALA A 67 9.91 -6.91 6.89
N THR A 68 11.09 -6.83 7.51
CA THR A 68 11.85 -8.01 7.95
C THR A 68 11.07 -8.75 9.03
N GLU A 69 10.58 -8.06 10.06
CA GLU A 69 9.74 -8.63 11.12
C GLU A 69 8.46 -9.25 10.56
N PHE A 70 7.81 -8.61 9.58
CA PHE A 70 6.61 -9.11 8.90
C PHE A 70 6.84 -10.44 8.17
N ARG A 71 8.05 -10.65 7.64
CA ARG A 71 8.43 -11.91 6.99
C ARG A 71 8.76 -13.02 8.00
N PHE A 72 9.49 -12.69 9.06
CA PHE A 72 10.06 -13.70 9.97
C PHE A 72 9.15 -14.05 11.15
N GLN A 73 8.55 -13.04 11.78
CA GLN A 73 7.81 -13.22 13.04
C GLN A 73 6.30 -13.31 12.77
N GLY A 74 5.79 -12.55 11.78
CA GLY A 74 4.36 -12.38 11.52
C GLY A 74 3.72 -11.38 12.49
N HIS A 75 2.74 -10.62 12.02
CA HIS A 75 2.08 -9.55 12.79
C HIS A 75 0.55 -9.68 12.78
N ARG A 76 -0.14 -8.62 13.23
CA ARG A 76 -1.60 -8.52 13.41
C ARG A 76 -2.39 -8.92 12.15
N ALA A 77 -1.80 -8.74 10.97
CA ALA A 77 -2.37 -9.12 9.68
C ALA A 77 -1.89 -10.48 9.10
N GLY A 78 -1.00 -11.22 9.79
CA GLY A 78 -0.40 -12.49 9.36
C GLY A 78 1.09 -12.40 9.00
N ARG A 79 1.64 -13.43 8.34
CA ARG A 79 2.98 -13.43 7.74
C ARG A 79 2.90 -13.05 6.27
N LEU A 80 3.83 -12.22 5.79
CA LEU A 80 3.96 -11.92 4.36
C LEU A 80 4.65 -13.10 3.66
N HIS A 81 3.91 -13.87 2.88
CA HIS A 81 4.40 -15.12 2.27
C HIS A 81 4.85 -14.96 0.82
N ASN A 82 4.34 -13.95 0.12
CA ASN A 82 4.45 -13.85 -1.33
C ASN A 82 5.47 -12.80 -1.80
N LEU A 83 6.21 -12.17 -0.87
CA LEU A 83 7.28 -11.24 -1.22
C LEU A 83 8.60 -11.97 -1.52
N ALA A 84 9.30 -11.49 -2.54
CA ALA A 84 10.59 -12.03 -2.96
C ALA A 84 11.71 -11.67 -1.97
N ASP A 85 11.68 -10.44 -1.46
CA ASP A 85 12.74 -9.85 -0.62
C ASP A 85 12.19 -8.74 0.29
N VAL A 86 13.06 -8.11 1.08
CA VAL A 86 12.78 -6.86 1.80
C VAL A 86 12.55 -5.69 0.83
N PRO A 87 11.88 -4.60 1.25
CA PRO A 87 11.64 -3.44 0.41
C PRO A 87 12.93 -2.80 -0.12
N PHE A 88 12.91 -2.41 -1.39
CA PHE A 88 13.98 -1.65 -2.03
C PHE A 88 13.64 -0.16 -2.03
N PHE A 89 14.67 0.69 -1.90
CA PHE A 89 14.53 2.14 -1.87
C PHE A 89 15.19 2.75 -3.11
N VAL A 90 14.46 3.59 -3.82
CA VAL A 90 14.92 4.25 -5.03
C VAL A 90 14.79 5.76 -4.89
N ASP A 91 15.58 6.51 -5.65
CA ASP A 91 15.37 7.95 -5.79
C ASP A 91 14.07 8.18 -6.57
N SER A 92 13.14 8.98 -6.06
CA SER A 92 11.85 9.31 -6.69
C SER A 92 11.99 9.82 -8.13
N LYS A 93 13.11 10.46 -8.49
CA LYS A 93 13.36 10.91 -9.88
C LYS A 93 13.74 9.76 -10.81
N ALA A 94 14.19 8.63 -10.25
CA ALA A 94 14.63 7.47 -11.01
C ALA A 94 13.48 6.51 -11.39
N SER A 95 12.29 6.62 -10.76
CA SER A 95 11.17 5.69 -11.00
C SER A 95 9.85 6.39 -11.27
N ARG A 96 9.31 6.20 -12.48
CA ARG A 96 7.95 6.65 -12.83
C ARG A 96 6.87 6.01 -11.96
N LEU A 97 7.07 4.77 -11.49
CA LEU A 97 6.10 4.09 -10.62
C LEU A 97 5.99 4.74 -9.25
N VAL A 98 7.12 5.22 -8.70
CA VAL A 98 7.14 5.97 -7.44
C VAL A 98 6.42 7.31 -7.63
N GLN A 99 6.68 8.02 -8.74
CA GLN A 99 5.94 9.24 -9.06
C GLN A 99 4.42 9.01 -9.21
N TYR A 100 4.00 7.87 -9.78
CA TYR A 100 2.59 7.51 -9.81
C TYR A 100 2.02 7.28 -8.40
N ALA A 101 2.77 6.66 -7.50
CA ALA A 101 2.35 6.50 -6.11
C ALA A 101 2.17 7.86 -5.41
N ASP A 102 3.06 8.82 -5.66
CA ASP A 102 2.94 10.19 -5.13
C ASP A 102 1.68 10.90 -5.65
N LEU A 103 1.36 10.75 -6.94
CA LEU A 103 0.13 11.31 -7.52
C LEU A 103 -1.12 10.69 -6.89
N VAL A 104 -1.12 9.38 -6.62
CA VAL A 104 -2.23 8.70 -5.94
C VAL A 104 -2.38 9.21 -4.51
N ALA A 105 -1.29 9.33 -3.76
CA ALA A 105 -1.31 9.88 -2.40
C ALA A 105 -1.86 11.32 -2.39
N TYR A 106 -1.44 12.14 -3.35
CA TYR A 106 -1.93 13.51 -3.50
C TYR A 106 -3.43 13.58 -3.86
N ALA A 107 -3.90 12.74 -4.78
CA ALA A 107 -5.31 12.66 -5.15
C ALA A 107 -6.20 12.27 -3.95
N LEU A 108 -5.74 11.31 -3.14
CA LEU A 108 -6.44 10.89 -1.93
C LEU A 108 -6.46 11.98 -0.87
N TRP A 109 -5.32 12.64 -0.62
CA TRP A 109 -5.28 13.78 0.30
C TRP A 109 -6.25 14.88 -0.12
N ARG A 110 -6.28 15.28 -1.40
CA ARG A 110 -7.20 16.30 -1.91
C ARG A 110 -8.67 15.88 -1.72
N HIS A 111 -9.00 14.62 -1.95
CA HIS A 111 -10.35 14.09 -1.75
C HIS A 111 -10.78 14.13 -0.28
N PHE A 112 -9.98 13.56 0.63
CA PHE A 112 -10.37 13.41 2.04
C PHE A 112 -10.20 14.69 2.85
N GLU A 113 -9.14 15.47 2.62
CA GLU A 113 -8.82 16.67 3.40
C GLU A 113 -9.46 17.94 2.81
N LYS A 114 -9.56 18.03 1.48
CA LYS A 114 -10.06 19.24 0.80
C LYS A 114 -11.45 19.09 0.19
N GLN A 115 -12.09 17.93 0.38
CA GLN A 115 -13.42 17.62 -0.18
C GLN A 115 -13.46 17.78 -1.71
N ASP A 116 -12.33 17.56 -2.35
CA ASP A 116 -12.15 17.81 -3.77
C ASP A 116 -11.79 16.52 -4.49
N SER A 117 -12.78 16.01 -5.21
CA SER A 117 -12.76 14.65 -5.78
C SER A 117 -12.25 14.59 -7.21
N GLU A 118 -11.83 15.71 -7.80
CA GLU A 118 -11.46 15.81 -9.22
C GLU A 118 -10.50 14.70 -9.67
N PHE A 119 -9.42 14.48 -8.92
CA PHE A 119 -8.44 13.43 -9.23
C PHE A 119 -8.84 12.06 -8.73
N PHE A 120 -9.52 11.99 -7.58
CA PHE A 120 -10.00 10.73 -7.04
C PHE A 120 -10.99 10.04 -7.99
N ASP A 121 -11.88 10.80 -8.61
CA ASP A 121 -12.87 10.28 -9.57
C ASP A 121 -12.24 9.62 -10.80
N ILE A 122 -11.00 10.00 -11.15
CA ILE A 122 -10.23 9.39 -12.23
C ILE A 122 -9.70 8.01 -11.82
N ILE A 123 -9.25 7.86 -10.57
CA ILE A 123 -8.52 6.66 -10.09
C ILE A 123 -9.36 5.71 -9.24
N LYS A 124 -10.57 6.11 -8.81
CA LYS A 124 -11.40 5.33 -7.86
C LYS A 124 -11.72 3.90 -8.30
N ASN A 125 -11.71 3.63 -9.61
CA ASN A 125 -11.98 2.30 -10.17
C ASN A 125 -10.70 1.46 -10.37
N ASP A 126 -9.52 2.01 -10.09
CA ASP A 126 -8.23 1.33 -10.26
C ASP A 126 -7.74 0.68 -8.95
N PHE A 127 -8.42 0.89 -7.82
CA PHE A 127 -8.12 0.20 -6.56
C PHE A 127 -8.37 -1.30 -6.67
N ASP A 128 -7.53 -2.09 -6.01
CA ASP A 128 -7.71 -3.54 -5.95
C ASP A 128 -9.10 -3.89 -5.41
N GLN A 129 -9.81 -4.78 -6.10
CA GLN A 129 -11.16 -5.19 -5.78
C GLN A 129 -11.40 -6.66 -6.12
N GLU A 130 -12.29 -7.29 -5.37
CA GLU A 130 -12.69 -8.68 -5.55
C GLU A 130 -14.17 -8.83 -5.22
N GLY A 131 -14.94 -9.49 -6.10
CA GLY A 131 -16.37 -9.69 -5.88
C GLY A 131 -17.19 -8.40 -5.73
N GLY A 132 -16.73 -7.28 -6.33
CA GLY A 132 -17.36 -5.97 -6.20
C GLY A 132 -17.02 -5.22 -4.90
N VAL A 133 -16.16 -5.78 -4.04
CA VAL A 133 -15.68 -5.14 -2.82
C VAL A 133 -14.30 -4.56 -3.05
N VAL A 134 -14.12 -3.27 -2.73
CA VAL A 134 -12.82 -2.61 -2.79
C VAL A 134 -11.97 -3.06 -1.59
N HIS A 135 -10.78 -3.55 -1.88
CA HIS A 135 -9.78 -3.98 -0.90
C HIS A 135 -8.51 -3.12 -0.94
N GLY A 136 -8.30 -2.38 -2.04
CA GLY A 136 -7.14 -1.54 -2.25
C GLY A 136 -7.18 -0.17 -1.55
N LEU A 137 -8.29 0.23 -0.93
CA LEU A 137 -8.39 1.50 -0.22
C LEU A 137 -8.84 1.28 1.22
N LEU A 138 -7.96 1.61 2.18
CA LEU A 138 -8.29 1.69 3.59
C LEU A 138 -8.49 3.14 3.99
N VAL A 139 -9.56 3.41 4.74
CA VAL A 139 -9.80 4.71 5.38
C VAL A 139 -9.99 4.46 6.88
N LYS A 140 -9.14 5.10 7.70
CA LYS A 140 -9.12 4.97 9.15
C LYS A 140 -9.27 6.36 9.78
N THR A 141 -10.48 6.69 10.21
CA THR A 141 -10.82 7.96 10.86
C THR A 141 -11.37 7.68 12.27
N VAL A 142 -11.41 8.72 13.11
CA VAL A 142 -12.17 8.69 14.35
C VAL A 142 -13.65 8.84 13.98
N GLY A 143 -14.48 7.91 14.47
CA GLY A 143 -15.92 7.93 14.22
C GLY A 143 -16.65 9.03 14.99
#